data_AF-A0A848NTB3-F1
#
_entry.id   AF-A0A848NTB3-F1
#
_cell.length_a   1.000
_cell.length_b   1.000
_cell.length_c   1.000
_cell.angle_alpha   90.00
_cell.angle_beta   90.00
_cell.angle_gamma   90.00
#
_symmetry.space_group_name_H-M   'P 1'
#
loop_
_entity.id
_entity.type
_entity.pdbx_description
1 polymer ?
#
loop_
_entity_poly.entity_id
_entity_poly.type
_entity_poly.pdbx_seq_one_letter_code
_entity_poly.pdbx_strand_id
1 'polypeptide(L)'
;MNREIYDFVAIGLGPFNLSLACLSAPLPGVRALFLDKKPAFDWHPGMLIEASTLQNPFLADLVSLADPRSEYSYLNYSKQTGRIYSYYMRENHYLTRAEYNRYCKWVAARLPNLRFNSDVQSVLHDPETDTYLVTGQHSVNGERFMVRCRKLVLGLGSQRVLPPCCDRREAPYIH
;
A
#
# COMPACT_ATOMS: atom_id res chain seq x y z
N MET A 1 -12.53 15.18 -21.89
CA MET A 1 -12.27 14.13 -20.89
C MET A 1 -11.01 13.39 -21.29
N ASN A 2 -9.90 13.64 -20.59
CA ASN A 2 -8.60 13.00 -20.87
C ASN A 2 -8.72 11.49 -20.61
N ARG A 3 -9.01 10.70 -21.66
CA ARG A 3 -9.10 9.24 -21.61
C ARG A 3 -7.71 8.62 -21.71
N GLU A 4 -6.80 9.03 -20.84
CA GLU A 4 -5.48 8.45 -20.83
C GLU A 4 -5.51 7.08 -20.12
N ILE A 5 -5.03 6.06 -20.82
CA ILE A 5 -5.02 4.67 -20.36
C ILE A 5 -3.78 4.45 -19.50
N TYR A 6 -3.94 3.89 -18.30
CA TYR A 6 -2.82 3.48 -17.46
C TYR A 6 -2.19 2.18 -17.96
N ASP A 7 -0.89 2.02 -17.78
CA ASP A 7 -0.23 0.74 -18.05
C ASP A 7 -0.71 -0.33 -17.07
N PHE A 8 -0.90 0.06 -15.81
CA PHE A 8 -1.62 -0.76 -14.84
C PHE A 8 -2.34 0.05 -13.78
N VAL A 9 -3.43 -0.52 -13.27
CA VAL A 9 -4.09 -0.08 -12.04
C VAL A 9 -3.93 -1.17 -11.00
N ALA A 10 -3.49 -0.78 -9.81
CA ALA A 10 -3.38 -1.65 -8.65
C ALA A 10 -4.50 -1.34 -7.64
N ILE A 11 -5.21 -2.37 -7.19
CA ILE A 11 -6.34 -2.25 -6.26
C ILE A 11 -5.92 -2.80 -4.90
N GLY A 12 -6.05 -1.98 -3.86
CA GLY A 12 -5.57 -2.23 -2.50
C GLY A 12 -4.13 -1.74 -2.31
N LEU A 13 -3.87 -1.08 -1.19
CA LEU A 13 -2.57 -0.49 -0.86
C LEU A 13 -2.05 -1.03 0.48
N GLY A 14 -1.82 -2.34 0.52
CA GLY A 14 -0.96 -2.96 1.53
C GLY A 14 0.54 -2.75 1.24
N PRO A 15 1.44 -3.26 2.09
CA PRO A 15 2.89 -3.11 1.90
C PRO A 15 3.41 -3.60 0.54
N PHE A 16 2.82 -4.66 -0.01
CA PHE A 16 3.22 -5.19 -1.32
C PHE A 16 2.93 -4.22 -2.47
N ASN A 17 1.71 -3.68 -2.55
CA ASN A 17 1.38 -2.69 -3.57
C ASN A 17 2.05 -1.33 -3.29
N LEU A 18 2.32 -0.98 -2.03
CA LEU A 18 3.13 0.19 -1.71
C LEU A 18 4.58 0.03 -2.20
N SER A 19 5.16 -1.17 -2.06
CA SER A 19 6.47 -1.51 -2.65
C SER A 19 6.45 -1.37 -4.17
N LEU A 20 5.45 -1.92 -4.84
CA LEU A 20 5.29 -1.76 -6.29
C LEU A 20 5.12 -0.29 -6.70
N ALA A 21 4.41 0.51 -5.90
CA ALA A 21 4.27 1.94 -6.14
C ALA A 21 5.61 2.68 -6.08
N CYS A 22 6.47 2.33 -5.10
CA CYS A 22 7.83 2.86 -4.99
C CYS A 22 8.69 2.49 -6.20
N LEU A 23 8.65 1.23 -6.61
CA LEU A 23 9.50 0.72 -7.70
C LEU A 23 9.04 1.18 -9.08
N SER A 24 7.75 1.49 -9.25
CA SER A 24 7.21 2.00 -10.51
C SER A 24 7.27 3.52 -10.65
N ALA A 25 7.28 4.28 -9.54
CA ALA A 25 7.34 5.74 -9.58
C ALA A 25 8.52 6.34 -10.37
N PRO A 26 9.77 5.80 -10.30
CA PRO A 26 10.89 6.35 -11.05
C PRO A 26 10.99 5.85 -12.50
N LEU A 27 10.13 4.92 -12.94
CA LEU A 27 10.24 4.32 -14.27
C LEU A 27 9.72 5.28 -15.35
N PRO A 28 10.56 5.69 -16.32
CA PRO A 28 10.13 6.61 -17.36
C PRO A 28 9.09 5.94 -18.26
N GLY A 29 8.02 6.67 -18.58
CA GLY A 29 6.97 6.20 -19.48
C GLY A 29 6.01 5.17 -18.88
N VAL A 30 6.14 4.82 -17.60
CA VAL A 30 5.19 3.93 -16.90
C VAL A 30 4.11 4.74 -16.20
N ARG A 31 2.86 4.52 -16.59
CA ARG A 31 1.69 5.14 -15.97
C ARG A 31 1.02 4.15 -15.03
N ALA A 32 1.36 4.24 -13.75
CA ALA A 32 0.78 3.44 -12.69
C ALA A 32 -0.24 4.24 -11.87
N LEU A 33 -1.31 3.59 -11.43
CA LEU A 33 -2.27 4.14 -10.48
C LEU A 33 -2.61 3.12 -9.39
N PHE A 34 -2.53 3.52 -8.13
CA PHE A 34 -2.86 2.68 -6.99
C PHE A 34 -4.10 3.24 -6.28
N LEU A 35 -5.10 2.38 -6.06
CA LEU A 35 -6.38 2.74 -5.47
C LEU A 35 -6.57 2.01 -4.14
N ASP A 36 -6.93 2.75 -3.08
CA ASP A 36 -7.34 2.16 -1.81
C ASP A 36 -8.55 2.91 -1.24
N LYS A 37 -9.49 2.17 -0.64
CA LYS A 37 -10.71 2.73 -0.04
C LYS A 37 -10.45 3.45 1.28
N LYS A 38 -9.38 3.13 1.99
CA LYS A 38 -9.03 3.80 3.25
C LYS A 38 -8.64 5.26 2.97
N PRO A 39 -8.81 6.15 3.96
CA PRO A 39 -8.43 7.56 3.83
C PRO A 39 -6.92 7.78 3.83
N ALA A 40 -6.14 6.84 4.38
CA ALA A 40 -4.69 6.89 4.43
C ALA A 40 -4.12 5.47 4.63
N PHE A 41 -2.81 5.32 4.43
CA PHE A 41 -2.11 4.08 4.73
C PHE A 41 -2.11 3.82 6.24
N ASP A 42 -2.53 2.62 6.65
CA ASP A 42 -2.43 2.17 8.03
C ASP A 42 -2.38 0.63 8.09
N TRP A 43 -1.22 0.10 8.48
CA TRP A 43 -0.91 -1.33 8.39
C TRP A 43 -1.22 -2.06 9.71
N HIS A 44 -2.28 -2.87 9.69
CA HIS A 44 -2.79 -3.64 10.83
C HIS A 44 -2.88 -2.84 12.15
N PRO A 45 -3.68 -1.76 12.21
CA PRO A 45 -3.77 -0.92 13.42
C PRO A 45 -4.15 -1.70 14.68
N GLY A 46 -5.01 -2.71 14.57
CA GLY A 46 -5.39 -3.58 15.69
C GLY A 46 -4.30 -4.53 16.21
N MET A 47 -3.16 -4.63 15.52
CA MET A 47 -2.02 -5.48 15.88
C MET A 47 -0.73 -4.67 16.07
N LEU A 48 -0.83 -3.36 16.31
CA LEU A 48 0.29 -2.51 16.68
C LEU A 48 0.56 -2.60 18.20
N ILE A 49 0.71 -3.84 18.68
CA ILE A 49 0.99 -4.14 20.09
C ILE A 49 2.37 -3.55 20.43
N GLU A 50 2.49 -2.94 21.61
CA GLU A 50 3.74 -2.35 22.07
C GLU A 50 4.88 -3.38 22.05
N ALA A 51 6.08 -2.93 21.71
CA ALA A 51 7.30 -3.74 21.55
C ALA A 51 7.25 -4.85 20.48
N SER A 52 6.13 -5.09 19.79
CA SER A 52 6.07 -6.06 18.70
C SER A 52 6.97 -5.65 17.52
N THR A 53 7.74 -6.61 16.99
CA THR A 53 8.62 -6.40 15.85
C THR A 53 8.12 -7.09 14.59
N LEU A 54 8.64 -6.65 13.45
CA LEU A 54 8.66 -7.48 12.25
C LEU A 54 9.50 -8.73 12.50
N GLN A 55 9.17 -9.80 11.79
CA GLN A 55 9.94 -11.06 11.82
C GLN A 55 11.05 -11.08 10.75
N ASN A 56 11.10 -10.06 9.89
CA ASN A 56 12.09 -9.92 8.84
C ASN A 56 13.03 -8.74 9.15
N PRO A 57 14.32 -8.82 8.78
CA PRO A 57 15.25 -7.71 8.92
C PRO A 57 14.80 -6.45 8.15
N PHE A 58 15.25 -5.28 8.58
CA PHE A 58 14.89 -3.99 7.97
C PHE A 58 15.26 -3.87 6.48
N LEU A 59 16.19 -4.69 5.97
CA LEU A 59 16.49 -4.72 4.53
C LEU A 59 15.35 -5.29 3.70
N ALA A 60 14.49 -6.12 4.29
CA ALA A 60 13.19 -6.48 3.72
C ALA A 60 12.17 -5.33 3.93
N ASP A 61 12.58 -4.10 3.60
CA ASP A 61 11.69 -2.95 3.52
C ASP A 61 10.88 -2.99 2.20
N LEU A 62 10.49 -1.82 1.68
CA LEU A 62 9.68 -1.76 0.46
C LEU A 62 10.50 -1.90 -0.83
N VAL A 63 11.82 -1.66 -0.81
CA VAL A 63 12.59 -1.42 -2.04
C VAL A 63 14.03 -1.93 -1.99
N SER A 64 14.66 -2.01 -0.82
CA SER A 64 16.11 -2.18 -0.68
C SER A 64 16.66 -3.46 -1.30
N LEU A 65 15.88 -4.56 -1.32
CA LEU A 65 16.30 -5.80 -1.99
C LEU A 65 16.18 -5.75 -3.52
N ALA A 66 15.42 -4.81 -4.08
CA ALA A 66 15.30 -4.59 -5.52
C ALA A 66 16.20 -3.45 -6.01
N ASP A 67 16.24 -2.34 -5.28
CA ASP A 67 17.09 -1.18 -5.52
C ASP A 67 17.48 -0.50 -4.19
N PRO A 68 18.68 -0.79 -3.66
CA PRO A 68 19.20 -0.14 -2.45
C PRO A 68 19.37 1.38 -2.58
N ARG A 69 19.41 1.93 -3.80
CA ARG A 69 19.56 3.37 -4.05
C ARG A 69 18.23 4.11 -4.02
N SER A 70 17.11 3.39 -3.94
CA SER A 70 15.79 3.99 -3.91
C SER A 70 15.66 4.99 -2.76
N GLU A 71 15.11 6.17 -3.07
CA GLU A 71 14.82 7.20 -2.07
C GLU A 71 13.72 6.77 -1.08
N TYR A 72 13.01 5.67 -1.37
CA TYR A 72 12.00 5.11 -0.51
C TYR A 72 12.55 4.06 0.45
N SER A 73 13.86 3.77 0.45
CA SER A 73 14.46 2.80 1.38
C SER A 73 14.28 3.22 2.85
N TYR A 74 14.22 2.23 3.73
CA TYR A 74 14.12 2.44 5.16
C TYR A 74 15.30 3.25 5.70
N LEU A 75 16.51 2.97 5.22
CA LEU A 75 17.70 3.74 5.62
C LEU A 75 17.62 5.21 5.19
N ASN A 76 17.10 5.51 3.99
CA ASN A 76 16.88 6.89 3.59
C ASN A 76 15.79 7.56 4.43
N TYR A 77 14.70 6.87 4.75
CA TYR A 77 13.71 7.35 5.71
C TYR A 77 14.34 7.68 7.08
N SER A 78 15.17 6.79 7.63
CA SER A 78 15.88 7.01 8.89
C SER A 78 16.82 8.21 8.81
N LYS A 79 17.48 8.43 7.66
CA LYS A 79 18.34 9.61 7.43
C LYS A 79 17.52 10.89 7.40
N GLN A 80 16.44 10.93 6.62
CA GLN A 80 15.58 12.11 6.42
C GLN A 80 14.81 12.50 7.69
N THR A 81 14.56 11.54 8.59
CA THR A 81 13.91 11.78 9.88
C THR A 81 14.90 12.05 11.03
N GLY A 82 16.20 12.12 10.75
CA GLY A 82 17.23 12.41 11.75
C GLY A 82 17.52 11.26 12.73
N ARG A 83 17.06 10.04 12.44
CA ARG A 83 17.14 8.88 13.35
C ARG A 83 18.19 7.85 12.96
N ILE A 84 18.91 8.04 11.83
CA ILE A 84 19.83 7.03 11.30
C ILE A 84 20.92 6.61 12.29
N TYR A 85 21.51 7.54 13.05
CA TYR A 85 22.51 7.20 14.06
C TYR A 85 21.91 6.46 15.25
N SER A 86 20.69 6.82 15.67
CA SER A 86 19.97 6.09 16.72
C SER A 86 19.68 4.65 16.31
N TYR A 87 19.33 4.42 15.03
CA TYR A 87 19.15 3.06 14.50
C TYR A 87 20.44 2.28 14.40
N TYR A 88 21.51 2.94 13.94
CA TYR A 88 22.84 2.34 13.88
C TYR A 88 23.28 1.85 15.27
N MET A 89 23.23 2.73 16.27
CA MET A 89 23.67 2.40 17.65
C MET A 89 22.75 1.40 18.35
N ARG A 90 21.49 1.27 17.91
CA ARG A 90 20.56 0.28 18.47
C ARG A 90 20.95 -1.16 18.10
N GLU A 91 21.70 -1.36 17.01
CA GLU A 91 22.16 -2.66 16.50
C GLU A 91 21.06 -3.75 16.46
N ASN A 92 19.83 -3.34 16.16
CA ASN A 92 18.69 -4.24 16.07
C ASN A 92 18.16 -4.24 14.63
N HIS A 93 18.25 -5.40 13.98
CA HIS A 93 17.81 -5.55 12.60
C HIS A 93 16.28 -5.58 12.44
N TYR A 94 15.52 -5.77 13.51
CA TYR A 94 14.07 -5.95 13.47
C TYR A 94 13.34 -4.67 13.89
N LEU A 95 12.61 -4.10 12.94
CA LEU A 95 11.82 -2.89 13.19
C LEU A 95 10.62 -3.22 14.07
N THR A 96 10.24 -2.29 14.94
CA THR A 96 8.93 -2.40 15.59
C THR A 96 7.83 -2.24 14.55
N ARG A 97 6.68 -2.90 14.73
CA ARG A 97 5.53 -2.76 13.81
C ARG A 97 5.07 -1.30 13.71
N ALA A 98 5.09 -0.59 14.82
CA ALA A 98 4.78 0.84 14.87
C ALA A 98 5.76 1.67 14.03
N GLU A 99 7.06 1.36 14.07
CA GLU A 99 8.04 2.06 13.25
C GLU A 99 7.88 1.75 11.77
N TYR A 100 7.66 0.48 11.41
CA TYR A 100 7.40 0.11 10.02
C TYR A 100 6.14 0.82 9.48
N ASN A 101 5.07 0.92 10.29
CA ASN A 101 3.88 1.67 9.91
C ASN A 101 4.19 3.17 9.68
N ARG A 102 5.02 3.80 10.53
CA ARG A 102 5.47 5.19 10.33
C ARG A 102 6.27 5.37 9.04
N TYR A 103 7.20 4.45 8.78
CA TYR A 103 7.97 4.42 7.54
C TYR A 103 7.06 4.30 6.31
N CYS A 104 6.12 3.36 6.29
CA CYS A 104 5.18 3.21 5.19
C CYS A 104 4.26 4.44 5.00
N LYS A 105 3.81 5.07 6.10
CA LYS A 105 3.06 6.34 6.04
C LYS A 105 3.89 7.46 5.43
N TRP A 106 5.17 7.55 5.81
CA TRP A 106 6.10 8.54 5.24
C TRP A 106 6.32 8.31 3.74
N VAL A 107 6.46 7.06 3.31
CA VAL A 107 6.57 6.71 1.88
C VAL A 107 5.27 7.07 1.13
N ALA A 108 4.12 6.66 1.66
CA ALA A 108 2.81 6.91 1.04
C ALA A 108 2.52 8.41 0.87
N ALA A 109 2.98 9.26 1.79
CA ALA A 109 2.82 10.71 1.68
C ALA A 109 3.67 11.35 0.56
N ARG A 110 4.69 10.65 0.06
CA ARG A 110 5.64 11.17 -0.95
C ARG A 110 5.38 10.62 -2.36
N LEU A 111 4.51 9.63 -2.50
CA LEU A 111 4.23 8.99 -3.78
C LEU A 111 3.12 9.72 -4.55
N PRO A 112 3.35 10.13 -5.81
CA PRO A 112 2.37 10.88 -6.60
C PRO A 112 1.28 10.00 -7.23
N ASN A 113 1.46 8.68 -7.24
CA ASN A 113 0.65 7.69 -7.96
C ASN A 113 -0.39 6.98 -7.09
N LEU A 114 -0.65 7.49 -5.88
CA LEU A 114 -1.61 6.91 -4.92
C LEU A 114 -2.92 7.71 -4.89
N ARG A 115 -4.05 7.00 -4.85
CA ARG A 115 -5.37 7.59 -4.58
C ARG A 115 -6.07 6.82 -3.47
N PHE A 116 -6.10 7.44 -2.29
CA PHE A 116 -6.92 7.02 -1.16
C PHE A 116 -8.39 7.37 -1.38
N ASN A 117 -9.25 6.94 -0.46
CA ASN A 117 -10.71 7.13 -0.54
C ASN A 117 -11.30 6.70 -1.88
N SER A 118 -10.75 5.66 -2.50
CA SER A 118 -11.16 5.16 -3.82
C SER A 118 -11.68 3.74 -3.66
N ASP A 119 -12.98 3.62 -3.41
CA ASP A 119 -13.65 2.33 -3.21
C ASP A 119 -14.03 1.74 -4.57
N VAL A 120 -13.18 0.82 -5.04
CA VAL A 120 -13.40 0.10 -6.31
C VAL A 120 -14.53 -0.90 -6.13
N GLN A 121 -15.53 -0.81 -7.02
CA GLN A 121 -16.75 -1.61 -6.95
C GLN A 121 -16.85 -2.64 -8.08
N SER A 122 -16.27 -2.34 -9.25
CA SER A 122 -16.33 -3.23 -10.40
C SER A 122 -15.12 -3.09 -11.30
N VAL A 123 -14.82 -4.20 -11.98
CA VAL A 123 -13.79 -4.31 -13.01
C VAL A 123 -14.40 -5.07 -14.18
N LEU A 124 -14.37 -4.47 -15.36
CA LEU A 124 -14.85 -5.08 -16.60
C LEU A 124 -13.73 -5.13 -17.62
N HIS A 125 -13.60 -6.23 -18.35
CA HIS A 125 -12.71 -6.31 -19.52
C HIS A 125 -13.47 -5.84 -20.75
N ASP A 126 -12.81 -5.00 -21.55
CA ASP A 126 -13.30 -4.47 -22.81
C ASP A 126 -12.55 -5.18 -23.96
N PRO A 127 -13.20 -6.12 -24.66
CA PRO A 127 -12.55 -6.95 -25.67
C PRO A 127 -12.18 -6.20 -26.95
N GLU A 128 -12.82 -5.05 -27.26
CA GLU A 128 -12.53 -4.29 -28.48
C GLU A 128 -11.18 -3.58 -28.40
N THR A 129 -10.78 -3.21 -27.18
CA THR A 129 -9.55 -2.46 -26.93
C THR A 129 -8.51 -3.25 -26.14
N ASP A 130 -8.86 -4.45 -25.71
CA ASP A 130 -8.10 -5.31 -24.79
C ASP A 130 -7.60 -4.56 -23.54
N THR A 131 -8.53 -3.90 -22.85
CA THR A 131 -8.22 -3.16 -21.62
C THR A 131 -9.27 -3.41 -20.53
N TYR A 132 -8.93 -3.04 -19.30
CA TYR A 132 -9.83 -3.10 -18.17
C TYR A 132 -10.41 -1.73 -17.85
N LEU A 133 -11.70 -1.71 -17.51
CA LEU A 133 -12.43 -0.58 -16.97
C LEU A 133 -12.65 -0.81 -15.48
N VAL A 134 -12.00 0.01 -14.65
CA VAL A 134 -12.14 -0.02 -13.19
C VAL A 134 -13.07 1.12 -12.78
N THR A 135 -14.16 0.77 -12.11
CA THR A 135 -15.16 1.73 -11.62
C THR A 135 -15.34 1.63 -10.12
N GLY A 136 -15.70 2.75 -9.52
CA GLY A 136 -15.90 2.84 -8.08
C GLY A 136 -16.45 4.18 -7.67
N GLN A 137 -16.41 4.43 -6.37
CA GLN A 137 -16.84 5.68 -5.77
C GLN A 137 -15.81 6.22 -4.80
N HIS A 138 -15.75 7.54 -4.69
CA HIS A 138 -14.93 8.20 -3.69
C HIS A 138 -15.59 8.08 -2.31
N SER A 139 -14.86 7.56 -1.33
CA SER A 139 -15.42 7.28 0.01
C SER A 139 -15.83 8.53 0.78
N VAL A 140 -15.33 9.71 0.38
CA VAL A 140 -15.60 10.99 1.06
C VAL A 140 -16.93 11.62 0.62
N ASN A 141 -17.25 11.56 -0.67
CA ASN A 141 -18.39 12.29 -1.25
C ASN A 141 -19.35 11.40 -2.07
N GLY A 142 -19.04 10.11 -2.26
CA GLY A 142 -19.82 9.17 -3.07
C GLY A 142 -19.70 9.41 -4.59
N GLU A 143 -18.83 10.32 -5.03
CA GLU A 143 -18.66 10.63 -6.45
C GLU A 143 -18.08 9.43 -7.19
N ARG A 144 -18.68 9.09 -8.33
CA ARG A 144 -18.24 7.95 -9.13
C ARG A 144 -17.00 8.29 -9.92
N PHE A 145 -16.04 7.38 -9.93
CA PHE A 145 -14.88 7.45 -10.80
C PHE A 145 -14.83 6.27 -11.75
N MET A 146 -14.11 6.48 -12.85
CA MET A 146 -13.86 5.47 -13.87
C MET A 146 -12.45 5.67 -14.40
N VAL A 147 -11.66 4.61 -14.39
CA VAL A 147 -10.29 4.61 -14.93
C VAL A 147 -10.08 3.40 -15.83
N ARG A 148 -9.22 3.55 -16.82
CA ARG A 148 -8.92 2.50 -17.81
C ARG A 148 -7.47 2.10 -17.73
N CYS A 149 -7.19 0.80 -17.83
CA CYS A 149 -5.81 0.30 -17.78
C CYS A 149 -5.61 -0.94 -18.65
N ARG A 150 -4.35 -1.20 -19.02
CA ARG A 150 -3.98 -2.41 -19.77
C ARG A 150 -3.86 -3.63 -18.85
N LYS A 151 -3.34 -3.43 -17.63
CA LYS A 151 -3.10 -4.51 -16.66
C LYS A 151 -3.71 -4.19 -15.30
N LEU A 152 -3.99 -5.24 -14.53
CA LEU A 152 -4.49 -5.13 -13.16
C LEU A 152 -3.55 -5.83 -12.19
N VAL A 153 -3.38 -5.23 -11.01
CA VAL A 153 -2.66 -5.82 -9.88
C VAL A 153 -3.55 -5.83 -8.65
N LEU A 154 -3.84 -7.01 -8.10
CA LEU A 154 -4.75 -7.15 -6.96
C LEU A 154 -3.96 -7.36 -5.66
N GLY A 155 -3.96 -6.35 -4.79
CA GLY A 155 -3.28 -6.36 -3.48
C GLY A 155 -4.25 -6.03 -2.35
N LEU A 156 -5.41 -6.69 -2.34
CA LEU A 156 -6.54 -6.43 -1.43
C LEU A 156 -6.28 -6.83 0.04
N GLY A 157 -5.24 -7.63 0.28
CA GLY A 157 -4.97 -8.25 1.57
C GLY A 157 -5.93 -9.40 1.88
N SER A 158 -5.94 -9.85 3.13
CA SER A 158 -6.81 -10.92 3.63
C SER A 158 -7.95 -10.36 4.47
N GLN A 159 -9.06 -11.10 4.51
CA GLN A 159 -10.15 -10.85 5.45
C GLN A 159 -10.02 -11.75 6.68
N ARG A 160 -10.53 -11.27 7.81
CA ARG A 160 -10.61 -12.07 9.03
C ARG A 160 -11.58 -13.24 8.82
N VAL A 161 -11.15 -14.44 9.20
CA VAL A 161 -11.97 -15.65 9.19
C VAL A 161 -12.16 -16.10 10.63
N LEU A 162 -13.43 -16.28 11.03
CA LEU A 162 -13.77 -16.93 12.29
C LEU A 162 -14.18 -18.38 11.98
N PRO A 163 -13.89 -19.33 12.89
CA PRO A 163 -14.47 -20.65 12.81
C PRO A 163 -16.01 -20.58 12.72
N PRO A 164 -16.68 -21.49 11.98
CA PRO A 164 -18.13 -21.44 11.80
C PRO A 164 -18.96 -21.48 13.08
N CYS A 165 -18.40 -22.00 14.18
CA CYS A 165 -19.06 -22.06 15.48
C CYS A 165 -19.03 -20.75 16.28
N CYS A 166 -18.27 -19.74 15.85
CA CYS A 166 -18.16 -18.47 16.56
C CYS A 166 -19.20 -17.46 16.03
N ASP A 167 -20.03 -16.89 16.92
CA ASP A 167 -20.88 -15.76 16.54
C ASP A 167 -20.03 -14.47 16.49
N ARG A 168 -20.04 -13.80 15.34
CA ARG A 168 -19.40 -12.48 15.15
C ARG A 168 -19.94 -11.42 16.11
N ARG A 169 -21.19 -11.54 16.56
CA ARG A 169 -21.83 -10.58 17.48
C ARG A 169 -21.31 -10.69 18.90
N GLU A 170 -20.74 -11.83 19.27
CA GLU A 170 -20.27 -12.11 20.64
C GLU A 170 -18.76 -11.85 20.83
N ALA A 171 -18.03 -11.52 19.76
CA ALA A 171 -16.58 -11.34 19.79
C ALA A 171 -16.11 -9.94 19.34
N PRO A 172 -16.45 -8.86 20.07
CA PRO A 172 -16.14 -7.48 19.67
C PRO A 172 -14.64 -7.11 19.74
N TYR A 173 -13.80 -7.93 20.38
CA TYR A 173 -12.39 -7.61 20.66
C TYR A 173 -11.36 -8.40 19.83
N ILE A 174 -11.79 -9.19 18.83
CA ILE A 174 -10.86 -9.98 18.01
C ILE A 174 -10.40 -9.16 16.79
N HIS A 175 -9.13 -8.73 16.83
CA HIS A 175 -8.46 -7.94 15.80
C HIS A 175 -7.77 -8.76 14.69
#